data_AF-A0A672UID2-F1
#
_entry.id   AF-A0A672UID2-F1
#
_cell.length_a   1.000
_cell.length_b   1.000
_cell.length_c   1.000
_cell.angle_alpha   90.00
_cell.angle_beta   90.00
_cell.angle_gamma   90.00
#
_symmetry.space_group_name_H-M   'P 1'
#
loop_
_entity.id
_entity.type
_entity.pdbx_description
1 polymer ?
#
loop_
_entity_poly.entity_id
_entity_poly.type
_entity_poly.pdbx_seq_one_letter_code
_entity_poly.pdbx_strand_id
1 'polypeptide(L)'
;MTFLRGWKWVRAFWQKNGLLTLSMLSVATGCLLGFLLRRLLSPEEKQYFSFPGELLMRMLKMLILPLITSSLMSGLATMDTKACGKMGVLTITYYLWTTFMAVTVGIILVVSIHPGAAAQKDKYSVGNVVLSSADALLDLIRYDAGFQQEGGLGQCFTDEIFPRGSWRY
;
A
#
# COMPACT_ATOMS: atom_id res chain seq x y z
N MET A 1 -4.47 -4.82 -47.66
CA MET A 1 -5.35 -3.62 -47.53
C MET A 1 -6.20 -3.60 -46.25
N THR A 2 -5.99 -4.51 -45.28
CA THR A 2 -6.76 -4.62 -44.01
C THR A 2 -6.05 -3.97 -42.80
N PHE A 3 -4.73 -3.83 -42.85
CA PHE A 3 -3.90 -3.33 -41.73
C PHE A 3 -4.12 -1.83 -41.42
N LEU A 4 -4.40 -1.00 -42.44
CA LEU A 4 -4.57 0.46 -42.26
C LEU A 4 -5.90 0.87 -41.61
N ARG A 5 -6.96 0.04 -41.68
CA ARG A 5 -8.25 0.33 -41.02
C ARG A 5 -8.19 0.04 -39.51
N GLY A 6 -7.48 -1.01 -39.10
CA GLY A 6 -7.27 -1.35 -37.69
C GLY A 6 -6.53 -0.24 -36.93
N TRP A 7 -5.48 0.33 -37.53
CA TRP A 7 -4.66 1.37 -36.89
C TRP A 7 -5.43 2.67 -36.58
N LYS A 8 -6.36 3.06 -37.46
CA LYS A 8 -7.20 4.25 -37.23
C LYS A 8 -8.26 4.01 -36.15
N TRP A 9 -8.83 2.81 -36.09
CA TRP A 9 -9.82 2.44 -35.06
C TRP A 9 -9.17 2.28 -33.69
N VAL A 10 -7.97 1.67 -33.62
CA VAL A 10 -7.15 1.60 -32.41
C VAL A 10 -6.79 2.99 -31.90
N ARG A 11 -6.33 3.92 -32.77
CA ARG A 11 -6.07 5.31 -32.35
C ARG A 11 -7.33 6.02 -31.85
N ALA A 12 -8.47 5.85 -32.52
CA ALA A 12 -9.73 6.48 -32.11
C ALA A 12 -10.25 5.93 -30.77
N PHE A 13 -10.03 4.64 -30.49
CA PHE A 13 -10.36 4.00 -29.22
C PHE A 13 -9.38 4.41 -28.11
N TRP A 14 -8.09 4.53 -28.43
CA TRP A 14 -7.04 4.98 -27.50
C TRP A 14 -7.28 6.42 -27.01
N GLN A 15 -7.88 7.28 -27.83
CA GLN A 15 -8.23 8.64 -27.40
C GLN A 15 -9.44 8.72 -26.45
N LYS A 16 -10.30 7.70 -26.39
CA LYS A 16 -11.47 7.69 -25.50
C LYS A 16 -11.26 6.89 -24.21
N ASN A 17 -10.53 5.78 -24.28
CA ASN A 17 -10.37 4.84 -23.16
C ASN A 17 -8.90 4.53 -22.84
N GLY A 18 -7.99 5.44 -23.18
CA GLY A 18 -6.57 5.14 -23.28
C GLY A 18 -5.88 4.69 -21.99
N LEU A 19 -6.23 5.27 -20.85
CA LEU A 19 -5.67 4.90 -19.55
C LEU A 19 -6.07 3.49 -19.12
N LEU A 20 -7.34 3.12 -19.33
CA LEU A 20 -7.86 1.79 -18.99
C LEU A 20 -7.21 0.71 -19.85
N THR A 21 -7.11 0.92 -21.16
CA THR A 21 -6.50 -0.07 -22.06
C THR A 21 -5.01 -0.27 -21.78
N LEU A 22 -4.29 0.80 -21.43
CA LEU A 22 -2.84 0.77 -21.22
C LEU A 22 -2.47 0.06 -19.91
N SER A 23 -3.28 0.23 -18.84
CA SER A 23 -3.11 -0.54 -17.59
C SER A 23 -3.39 -2.04 -17.78
N MET A 24 -4.45 -2.40 -18.49
CA MET A 24 -4.78 -3.80 -18.78
C MET A 24 -3.71 -4.47 -19.66
N LEU A 25 -3.23 -3.78 -20.70
CA LEU A 25 -2.11 -4.25 -21.53
C LEU A 25 -0.82 -4.41 -20.72
N SER A 26 -0.53 -3.49 -19.80
CA SER A 26 0.65 -3.56 -18.92
C SER A 26 0.61 -4.78 -18.00
N VAL A 27 -0.53 -5.05 -17.35
CA VAL A 27 -0.71 -6.25 -16.50
C VAL A 27 -0.58 -7.52 -17.34
N ALA A 28 -1.25 -7.61 -18.49
CA ALA A 28 -1.17 -8.77 -19.36
C ALA A 28 0.26 -9.04 -19.86
N THR A 29 0.95 -7.98 -20.30
CA THR A 29 2.35 -8.06 -20.78
C THR A 29 3.30 -8.39 -19.63
N GLY A 30 3.09 -7.84 -18.44
CA GLY A 30 3.87 -8.13 -17.24
C GLY A 30 3.71 -9.58 -16.76
N CYS A 31 2.48 -10.11 -16.76
CA CYS A 31 2.22 -11.52 -16.48
C CYS A 31 2.87 -12.44 -17.53
N LEU A 32 2.77 -12.08 -18.82
CA LEU A 32 3.34 -12.86 -19.91
C LEU A 32 4.88 -12.89 -19.84
N LEU A 33 5.52 -11.72 -19.63
CA LEU A 33 6.97 -11.64 -19.41
C LEU A 33 7.35 -12.42 -18.15
N GLY A 34 6.65 -12.26 -17.02
CA GLY A 34 6.94 -12.99 -15.79
C GLY A 34 6.87 -14.51 -15.96
N PHE A 35 5.88 -15.02 -16.70
CA PHE A 35 5.77 -16.43 -17.02
C PHE A 35 6.88 -16.91 -17.97
N LEU A 36 7.24 -16.10 -18.97
CA LEU A 36 8.28 -16.40 -19.94
C LEU A 36 9.68 -16.42 -19.31
N LEU A 37 9.98 -15.46 -18.43
CA LEU A 37 11.21 -15.42 -17.62
C LEU A 37 11.31 -16.62 -16.68
N ARG A 38 10.18 -17.14 -16.17
CA ARG A 38 10.17 -18.37 -15.36
C ARG A 38 10.51 -19.62 -16.15
N ARG A 39 10.24 -19.63 -17.46
CA ARG A 39 10.44 -20.80 -18.33
C ARG A 39 11.84 -20.86 -18.95
N LEU A 40 12.55 -19.72 -19.07
CA LEU A 40 13.73 -19.62 -19.92
C LEU A 40 15.10 -19.54 -19.22
N LEU A 41 15.33 -19.00 -18.01
CA LEU A 41 16.72 -18.94 -17.48
C LEU A 41 16.95 -18.66 -15.97
N SER A 42 18.18 -19.01 -15.59
CA SER A 42 19.03 -18.88 -14.38
C SER A 42 18.92 -17.60 -13.51
N PRO A 43 19.36 -17.65 -12.23
CA PRO A 43 19.11 -16.61 -11.22
C PRO A 43 19.77 -15.23 -11.45
N GLU A 44 20.77 -15.12 -12.32
CA GLU A 44 21.66 -13.94 -12.36
C GLU A 44 21.08 -12.74 -13.13
N GLU A 45 20.18 -12.95 -14.10
CA GLU A 45 19.57 -11.86 -14.89
C GLU A 45 18.26 -11.32 -14.30
N LYS A 46 17.69 -11.99 -13.28
CA LYS A 46 16.41 -11.60 -12.65
C LYS A 46 16.49 -10.27 -11.89
N GLN A 47 17.67 -9.91 -11.42
CA GLN A 47 17.86 -8.70 -10.60
C GLN A 47 17.60 -7.43 -11.42
N TYR A 48 18.01 -7.41 -12.70
CA TYR A 48 17.80 -6.25 -13.58
C TYR A 48 16.33 -6.04 -13.97
N PHE A 49 15.55 -7.12 -14.12
CA PHE A 49 14.13 -7.02 -14.48
C PHE A 49 13.25 -6.51 -13.31
N SER A 50 13.66 -6.74 -12.06
CA SER A 50 12.92 -6.28 -10.87
C SER A 50 13.24 -4.82 -10.50
N PHE A 51 14.37 -4.30 -10.97
CA PHE A 51 14.83 -2.93 -10.73
C PHE A 51 13.79 -1.83 -11.06
N PRO A 52 13.11 -1.81 -12.22
CA PRO A 52 12.10 -0.77 -12.52
C PRO A 52 10.90 -0.81 -11.57
N GLY A 53 10.51 -1.98 -11.08
CA GLY A 53 9.42 -2.13 -10.10
C GLY A 53 9.82 -1.65 -8.72
N GLU A 54 11.06 -1.92 -8.31
CA GLU A 54 11.60 -1.46 -7.03
C GLU A 54 11.71 0.07 -6.99
N LEU A 55 12.18 0.68 -8.08
CA LEU A 55 12.35 2.13 -8.19
C LEU A 55 10.99 2.84 -8.15
N LEU A 56 9.96 2.29 -8.82
CA LEU A 56 8.57 2.77 -8.71
C LEU A 56 8.04 2.68 -7.27
N MET A 57 8.24 1.54 -6.59
CA MET A 57 7.81 1.35 -5.21
C MET A 57 8.50 2.30 -4.23
N ARG A 58 9.77 2.67 -4.48
CA ARG A 58 10.49 3.68 -3.68
C ARG A 58 9.93 5.09 -3.91
N MET A 59 9.64 5.47 -5.16
CA MET A 59 9.02 6.76 -5.47
C MET A 59 7.63 6.91 -4.82
N LEU A 60 6.77 5.88 -4.92
CA LEU A 60 5.43 5.93 -4.33
C LEU A 60 5.46 6.05 -2.80
N LYS A 61 6.40 5.37 -2.13
CA LYS A 61 6.56 5.44 -0.68
C LYS A 61 7.06 6.81 -0.20
N MET A 62 7.88 7.51 -0.97
CA MET A 62 8.30 8.87 -0.60
C MET A 62 7.16 9.88 -0.75
N LEU A 63 6.25 9.65 -1.70
CA LEU A 63 5.10 10.52 -1.95
C LEU A 63 3.95 10.29 -0.95
N ILE A 64 3.74 9.05 -0.51
CA ILE A 64 2.57 8.71 0.31
C ILE A 64 2.55 9.42 1.68
N LEU A 65 3.71 9.53 2.36
CA LEU A 65 3.82 10.14 3.68
C LEU A 65 3.44 11.65 3.69
N PRO A 66 4.01 12.52 2.83
CA PRO A 66 3.64 13.94 2.79
C PRO A 66 2.23 14.17 2.22
N LEU A 67 1.76 13.32 1.32
CA LEU A 67 0.43 13.46 0.71
C LEU A 67 -0.69 13.14 1.72
N ILE A 68 -0.52 12.08 2.52
CA ILE A 68 -1.50 11.69 3.54
C ILE A 68 -1.60 12.79 4.61
N THR A 69 -0.48 13.27 5.14
CA THR A 69 -0.48 14.29 6.21
C THR A 69 -1.11 15.61 5.75
N SER A 70 -0.76 16.09 4.56
CA SER A 70 -1.33 17.32 3.99
C SER A 70 -2.83 17.18 3.69
N SER A 71 -3.23 16.04 3.13
CA SER A 71 -4.64 15.74 2.81
C SER A 71 -5.51 15.66 4.08
N LEU A 72 -5.01 14.97 5.12
CA LEU A 72 -5.70 14.88 6.40
C LEU A 72 -5.82 16.25 7.08
N MET A 73 -4.75 17.04 7.11
CA MET A 73 -4.77 18.37 7.74
C MET A 73 -5.77 19.30 7.04
N SER A 74 -5.73 19.37 5.70
CA SER A 74 -6.67 20.17 4.90
C SER A 74 -8.12 19.69 5.04
N GLY A 75 -8.32 18.36 5.06
CA GLY A 75 -9.63 17.75 5.25
C GLY A 75 -10.25 18.07 6.61
N LEU A 76 -9.45 18.04 7.68
CA LEU A 76 -9.91 18.36 9.03
C LEU A 76 -10.14 19.86 9.24
N ALA A 77 -9.30 20.73 8.64
CA ALA A 77 -9.42 22.18 8.78
C ALA A 77 -10.71 22.77 8.15
N THR A 78 -11.27 22.08 7.16
CA THR A 78 -12.47 22.52 6.43
C THR A 78 -13.78 22.11 7.14
N MET A 79 -13.71 21.22 8.13
CA MET A 79 -14.91 20.65 8.78
C MET A 79 -15.10 21.16 10.20
N ASP A 80 -16.32 21.57 10.55
CA ASP A 80 -16.69 21.90 11.92
C ASP A 80 -16.45 20.72 12.87
N THR A 81 -15.85 20.97 14.03
CA THR A 81 -15.47 19.93 15.01
C THR A 81 -16.64 19.03 15.43
N LYS A 82 -17.85 19.58 15.54
CA LYS A 82 -19.08 18.83 15.84
C LYS A 82 -19.54 17.95 14.68
N ALA A 83 -19.38 18.41 13.44
CA ALA A 83 -19.72 17.64 12.25
C ALA A 83 -18.68 16.53 11.97
N CYS A 84 -17.40 16.85 12.16
CA CYS A 84 -16.27 15.93 12.05
C CYS A 84 -16.42 14.74 13.00
N GLY A 85 -16.77 14.98 14.27
CA GLY A 85 -17.00 13.90 15.24
C GLY A 85 -18.11 12.94 14.84
N LYS A 86 -19.26 13.44 14.35
CA LYS A 86 -20.38 12.60 13.92
C LYS A 86 -20.05 11.77 12.67
N MET A 87 -19.38 12.37 11.68
CA MET A 87 -18.93 11.65 10.48
C MET A 87 -17.88 10.60 10.84
N GLY A 88 -16.91 10.94 11.69
CA GLY A 88 -15.87 10.02 12.16
C GLY A 88 -16.44 8.81 12.91
N VAL A 89 -17.39 9.02 13.83
CA VAL A 89 -18.04 7.91 14.56
C VAL A 89 -18.79 6.97 13.61
N LEU A 90 -19.50 7.52 12.62
CA LEU A 90 -20.19 6.70 11.61
C LEU A 90 -19.20 5.88 10.79
N THR A 91 -18.11 6.51 10.35
CA THR A 91 -17.03 5.87 9.59
C THR A 91 -16.35 4.76 10.39
N ILE A 92 -15.96 5.02 11.64
CA ILE A 92 -15.33 4.02 12.53
C ILE A 92 -16.27 2.83 12.75
N THR A 93 -17.54 3.09 13.09
CA THR A 93 -18.54 2.04 13.30
C THR A 93 -18.73 1.19 12.04
N TYR A 94 -18.79 1.84 10.87
CA TYR A 94 -18.89 1.15 9.58
C TYR A 94 -17.66 0.28 9.28
N TYR A 95 -16.45 0.80 9.52
CA TYR A 95 -15.20 0.06 9.31
C TYR A 95 -15.10 -1.18 10.20
N LEU A 96 -15.44 -1.05 11.48
CA LEU A 96 -15.45 -2.17 12.41
C LEU A 96 -16.45 -3.25 11.97
N TRP A 97 -17.65 -2.84 11.55
CA TRP A 97 -18.68 -3.77 11.10
C TRP A 97 -18.26 -4.54 9.84
N THR A 98 -17.73 -3.84 8.83
CA THR A 98 -17.29 -4.49 7.59
C THR A 98 -16.06 -5.37 7.80
N THR A 99 -15.12 -4.97 8.66
CA THR A 99 -13.94 -5.78 9.00
C THR A 99 -14.36 -7.06 9.70
N PHE A 100 -15.30 -6.98 10.65
CA PHE A 100 -15.83 -8.15 11.34
C PHE A 100 -16.48 -9.15 10.36
N MET A 101 -17.30 -8.65 9.43
CA MET A 101 -17.92 -9.48 8.39
C MET A 101 -16.87 -10.10 7.45
N ALA A 102 -15.90 -9.32 6.99
CA ALA A 102 -14.84 -9.79 6.11
C ALA A 102 -13.96 -10.86 6.78
N VAL A 103 -13.59 -10.67 8.05
CA VAL A 103 -12.81 -11.64 8.83
C VAL A 103 -13.62 -12.93 9.04
N THR A 104 -14.89 -12.83 9.40
CA THR A 104 -15.76 -14.01 9.59
C THR A 104 -15.85 -14.84 8.31
N VAL A 105 -16.12 -14.19 7.17
CA VAL A 105 -16.17 -14.85 5.86
C VAL A 105 -14.80 -15.43 5.47
N GLY A 106 -13.71 -14.70 5.73
CA GLY A 106 -12.35 -15.14 5.48
C GLY A 106 -11.97 -16.40 6.26
N ILE A 107 -12.33 -16.46 7.55
CA ILE A 107 -12.12 -17.62 8.41
C ILE A 107 -12.94 -18.81 7.91
N ILE A 108 -14.21 -18.60 7.58
CA ILE A 108 -15.05 -19.68 7.03
C ILE A 108 -14.45 -20.22 5.73
N LEU A 109 -13.97 -19.35 4.84
CA LEU A 109 -13.41 -19.73 3.55
C LEU A 109 -12.08 -20.49 3.68
N VAL A 110 -11.16 -20.01 4.53
CA VAL A 110 -9.86 -20.66 4.75
C VAL A 110 -10.02 -22.01 5.44
N VAL A 111 -10.95 -22.13 6.41
CA VAL A 111 -11.27 -23.40 7.06
C VAL A 111 -12.03 -24.33 6.12
N SER A 112 -12.79 -23.83 5.15
CA SER A 112 -13.47 -24.71 4.19
C SER A 112 -12.51 -25.27 3.14
N ILE A 113 -11.67 -24.41 2.56
CA ILE A 113 -10.76 -24.78 1.47
C ILE A 113 -9.51 -25.48 2.02
N HIS A 114 -9.12 -25.22 3.27
CA HIS A 114 -7.83 -25.62 3.87
C HIS A 114 -6.65 -25.42 2.90
N PRO A 115 -6.44 -24.19 2.39
CA PRO A 115 -5.33 -23.93 1.49
C PRO A 115 -4.01 -24.15 2.24
N GLY A 116 -3.24 -25.16 1.83
CA GLY A 116 -1.94 -25.48 2.45
C GLY A 116 -1.77 -26.91 2.96
N ALA A 117 -2.82 -27.73 3.00
CA ALA A 117 -2.67 -29.16 3.32
C ALA A 117 -1.75 -29.90 2.31
N ALA A 118 -1.64 -29.39 1.08
CA ALA A 118 -0.71 -29.89 0.07
C ALA A 118 0.75 -29.39 0.22
N ALA A 119 1.00 -28.39 1.07
CA ALA A 119 2.31 -27.73 1.22
C ALA A 119 3.11 -28.17 2.46
N GLN A 120 2.51 -28.95 3.39
CA GLN A 120 3.10 -29.23 4.70
C GLN A 120 3.91 -30.53 4.80
N LYS A 121 4.44 -31.08 3.69
CA LYS A 121 5.35 -32.25 3.78
C LYS A 121 6.81 -31.90 4.02
N ASP A 122 7.24 -30.64 3.87
CA ASP A 122 8.65 -30.31 3.98
C ASP A 122 8.92 -29.15 4.96
N LYS A 123 9.39 -29.53 6.15
CA LYS A 123 10.20 -28.73 7.10
C LYS A 123 9.56 -27.47 7.71
N TYR A 124 8.86 -27.65 8.83
CA TYR A 124 8.61 -26.58 9.80
C TYR A 124 9.12 -27.01 11.19
N SER A 125 10.45 -26.99 11.38
CA SER A 125 11.05 -26.94 12.72
C SER A 125 11.00 -25.47 13.15
N VAL A 126 9.87 -25.04 13.70
CA VAL A 126 9.76 -23.74 14.33
C VAL A 126 9.98 -23.87 15.81
N GLY A 127 11.06 -23.21 16.26
CA GLY A 127 11.20 -22.79 17.63
C GLY A 127 9.99 -21.94 17.97
N ASN A 128 9.06 -22.53 18.71
CA ASN A 128 7.89 -21.86 19.25
C ASN A 128 8.35 -20.82 20.28
N VAL A 129 8.71 -19.63 19.81
CA VAL A 129 8.38 -18.43 20.57
C VAL A 129 6.87 -18.30 20.41
N VAL A 130 6.14 -18.84 21.39
CA VAL A 130 4.73 -18.54 21.58
C VAL A 130 4.68 -17.04 21.88
N LEU A 131 4.70 -16.22 20.83
CA LEU A 131 4.34 -14.81 20.90
C LEU A 131 2.92 -14.80 21.45
N SER A 132 2.81 -14.48 22.73
CA SER A 132 1.50 -14.35 23.34
C SER A 132 0.80 -13.20 22.63
N SER A 133 -0.51 -13.29 22.42
CA SER A 133 -1.27 -12.16 21.87
C SER A 133 -1.05 -10.90 22.72
N ALA A 134 -0.73 -11.06 24.01
CA ALA A 134 -0.30 -9.98 24.89
C ALA A 134 0.99 -9.29 24.44
N ASP A 135 2.00 -10.02 23.97
CA ASP A 135 3.27 -9.45 23.49
C ASP A 135 3.04 -8.65 22.20
N ALA A 136 2.19 -9.14 21.30
CA ALA A 136 1.81 -8.42 20.09
C ALA A 136 1.00 -7.15 20.39
N LEU A 137 0.11 -7.20 21.38
CA LEU A 137 -0.61 -6.01 21.85
C LEU A 137 0.32 -5.01 22.55
N LEU A 138 1.25 -5.48 23.38
CA LEU A 138 2.26 -4.64 24.01
C LEU A 138 3.20 -4.00 22.98
N ASP A 139 3.55 -4.71 21.91
CA ASP A 139 4.37 -4.17 20.82
C ASP A 139 3.61 -3.09 20.03
N LEU A 140 2.31 -3.30 19.76
CA LEU A 140 1.45 -2.29 19.14
C LEU A 140 1.32 -1.03 20.00
N ILE A 141 1.10 -1.19 21.31
CA ILE A 141 1.00 -0.08 22.27
C ILE A 141 2.34 0.67 22.37
N ARG A 142 3.46 -0.05 22.38
CA ARG A 142 4.81 0.55 22.40
C ARG A 142 5.10 1.32 21.11
N TYR A 143 4.62 0.83 19.96
CA TYR A 143 4.75 1.52 18.68
C TYR A 143 3.95 2.83 18.64
N ASP A 144 2.69 2.82 19.11
CA ASP A 144 1.84 4.02 19.18
C ASP A 144 2.40 5.07 20.17
N ALA A 145 2.94 4.61 21.30
CA ALA A 145 3.64 5.47 22.25
C ALA A 145 4.92 6.11 21.67
N GLY A 146 5.56 5.48 20.69
CA GLY A 146 6.70 6.03 19.95
C GLY A 146 6.32 7.11 18.93
N PHE A 147 5.10 7.10 18.41
CA PHE A 147 4.63 8.04 17.39
C PHE A 147 4.44 9.49 17.89
N GLN A 148 4.21 9.67 19.20
CA GLN A 148 4.12 11.00 19.80
C GLN A 148 5.51 11.67 19.96
N GLN A 149 6.61 10.92 19.79
CA GLN A 149 7.98 11.38 20.04
C GLN A 149 8.79 11.71 18.78
N GLU A 150 8.19 11.59 17.59
CA GLU A 150 8.72 12.11 16.31
C GLU A 150 8.27 13.57 16.05
N GLY A 151 7.78 14.28 17.08
CA GLY A 151 7.63 15.75 17.06
C GLY A 151 8.96 16.51 16.89
N GLY A 152 10.11 15.81 16.92
CA GLY A 152 11.44 16.39 16.68
C GLY A 152 11.78 16.66 15.22
N LEU A 153 11.25 15.90 14.25
CA LEU A 153 11.51 16.13 12.82
C LEU A 153 10.67 17.28 12.25
N GLY A 154 9.47 17.51 12.81
CA GLY A 154 8.66 18.69 12.50
C GLY A 154 9.31 19.99 12.98
N GLN A 155 9.93 19.97 14.17
CA GLN A 155 10.74 21.09 14.70
C GLN A 155 12.01 21.32 13.88
N CYS A 156 12.72 20.27 13.48
CA CYS A 156 13.90 20.39 12.62
C CYS A 156 13.54 20.97 11.22
N PHE A 157 12.38 20.61 10.66
CA PHE A 157 11.89 21.18 9.39
C PHE A 157 11.40 22.63 9.54
N THR A 158 10.85 23.01 10.71
CA THR A 158 10.51 24.42 10.98
C THR A 158 11.73 25.28 11.29
N ASP A 159 12.75 24.74 11.95
CA ASP A 159 14.02 25.44 12.23
C ASP A 159 14.90 25.60 10.97
N GLU A 160 14.73 24.76 9.93
CA GLU A 160 15.44 24.92 8.64
C GLU A 160 14.76 25.96 7.71
N ILE A 161 13.44 26.12 7.79
CA ILE A 161 12.67 27.09 6.98
C ILE A 161 12.57 28.47 7.66
N PHE A 162 12.69 28.55 8.99
CA PHE A 162 12.63 29.81 9.73
C PHE A 162 13.83 29.95 10.67
N PRO A 163 14.93 30.59 10.25
CA PRO A 163 16.10 30.77 11.10
C PRO A 163 15.74 31.68 12.27
N ARG A 164 15.65 31.10 13.48
CA ARG A 164 15.50 31.84 14.75
C ARG A 164 16.81 32.55 15.12
N GLY A 165 17.16 33.58 14.36
CA GLY A 165 18.38 34.37 14.52
C GLY A 165 18.17 35.89 14.59
N SER A 166 17.04 36.41 15.12
CA SER A 166 16.83 37.88 15.15
C SER A 166 15.91 38.46 16.24
N TRP A 167 15.64 37.79 17.38
CA TRP A 167 14.86 38.41 18.48
C TRP A 167 15.31 38.01 19.89
N ARG A 168 16.62 38.08 20.14
CA ARG A 168 17.15 38.47 21.46
C ARG A 168 18.56 39.01 21.21
N TYR A 169 18.68 40.34 21.40
CA TYR A 169 19.79 41.28 21.14
C TYR A 169 20.22 41.41 19.66
#